data_AF-A0A854WFQ8-F1
#
_entry.id   AF-A0A854WFQ8-F1
#
_cell.length_a   1.000
_cell.length_b   1.000
_cell.length_c   1.000
_cell.angle_alpha   90.00
_cell.angle_beta   90.00
_cell.angle_gamma   90.00
#
_symmetry.space_group_name_H-M   'P 1'
#
loop_
_entity.id
_entity.type
_entity.pdbx_description
1 polymer ?
#
loop_
_entity_poly.entity_id
_entity_poly.type
_entity_poly.pdbx_seq_one_letter_code
_entity_poly.pdbx_strand_id
1 'polypeptide(L)'
;MKDLYLVIEQFTDGIDENVEYPVNAIYPREGHVPSEDRIYQLSTFNNAIGRPLIRKLVQMPKKEVIDKVKTPVVDEINQEQPLEDLSIAELKAILDERGQDYAKSAKKEILIELVKAGE
;
A
#
# COMPACT_ATOMS: atom_id res chain seq x y z
N MET A 1 -12.62 23.29 -2.20
CA MET A 1 -12.21 22.22 -1.28
C MET A 1 -10.76 21.93 -1.57
N LYS A 2 -9.89 21.85 -0.57
CA LYS A 2 -8.50 21.41 -0.81
C LYS A 2 -8.57 19.90 -0.98
N ASP A 3 -8.26 19.43 -2.18
CA ASP A 3 -8.06 18.00 -2.39
C ASP A 3 -6.75 17.62 -1.69
N LEU A 4 -6.84 16.63 -0.81
CA LEU A 4 -5.68 16.04 -0.15
C LEU A 4 -5.31 14.78 -0.92
N TYR A 5 -4.01 14.49 -0.95
CA TYR A 5 -3.46 13.33 -1.63
C TYR A 5 -2.56 12.58 -0.68
N LEU A 6 -2.58 11.26 -0.78
CA LEU A 6 -1.66 10.38 -0.10
C LEU A 6 -0.48 10.14 -1.02
N VAL A 7 0.73 10.35 -0.52
CA VAL A 7 1.96 10.04 -1.22
C VAL A 7 2.14 8.51 -1.20
N ILE A 8 2.18 7.89 -2.36
CA ILE A 8 2.33 6.43 -2.50
C ILE A 8 3.77 6.02 -2.78
N GLU A 9 4.55 6.91 -3.40
CA GLU A 9 5.97 6.73 -3.67
C GLU A 9 6.71 7.98 -3.19
N GLN A 10 7.86 7.81 -2.58
CA GLN A 10 8.66 8.94 -2.13
C GLN A 10 9.08 9.81 -3.32
N PHE A 11 9.00 11.13 -3.17
CA PHE A 11 9.48 12.06 -4.20
C PHE A 11 9.89 13.40 -3.60
N THR A 12 10.80 14.07 -4.28
CA THR A 12 11.20 15.44 -3.95
C THR A 12 10.43 16.41 -4.83
N ASP A 13 9.70 17.33 -4.21
CA ASP A 13 8.95 18.35 -4.94
C ASP A 13 9.80 19.61 -5.15
N GLY A 14 10.35 19.76 -6.36
CA GLY A 14 11.17 20.93 -6.70
C GLY A 14 10.41 22.26 -6.76
N ILE A 15 9.07 22.25 -6.79
CA ILE A 15 8.24 23.46 -6.78
C ILE A 15 7.99 23.90 -5.33
N ASP A 16 7.90 22.94 -4.42
CA ASP A 16 7.78 23.15 -2.99
C ASP A 16 9.16 23.20 -2.31
N GLU A 17 10.06 24.07 -2.76
CA GLU A 17 11.38 24.28 -2.13
C GLU A 17 12.27 23.02 -2.03
N ASN A 18 12.08 22.03 -2.92
CA ASN A 18 12.73 20.71 -2.83
C ASN A 18 12.40 19.96 -1.53
N VAL A 19 11.18 20.16 -1.01
CA VAL A 19 10.67 19.36 0.11
C VAL A 19 10.55 17.91 -0.33
N GLU A 20 11.08 17.03 0.51
CA GLU A 20 10.93 15.60 0.36
C GLU A 20 9.60 15.14 0.97
N TYR A 21 8.82 14.43 0.17
CA TYR A 21 7.58 13.81 0.57
C TYR A 21 7.80 12.30 0.70
N PRO A 22 7.83 11.74 1.92
CA PRO A 22 7.96 10.31 2.11
C PRO A 22 6.65 9.58 1.80
N VAL A 23 6.74 8.26 1.60
CA VAL A 23 5.57 7.40 1.41
C VAL A 23 4.62 7.53 2.62
N ASN A 24 3.32 7.55 2.34
CA ASN A 24 2.22 7.80 3.28
C ASN A 24 2.15 9.22 3.86
N ALA A 25 2.95 10.17 3.36
CA ALA A 25 2.76 11.58 3.68
C ALA A 25 1.47 12.13 3.05
N ILE A 26 0.99 13.23 3.62
CA ILE A 26 -0.12 14.00 3.07
C ILE A 26 0.43 15.11 2.19
N TYR A 27 -0.03 15.17 0.94
CA TYR A 27 0.30 16.19 -0.03
C TYR A 27 -0.95 16.96 -0.44
N PRO A 28 -0.89 18.29 -0.62
CA PRO A 28 0.23 19.17 -0.31
C PRO A 28 0.37 19.48 1.19
N ARG A 29 1.56 19.93 1.63
CA ARG A 29 1.77 20.42 3.00
C ARG A 29 0.92 21.66 3.30
N GLU A 30 0.65 21.92 4.58
CA GLU A 30 -0.03 23.15 4.98
C GLU A 30 0.75 24.39 4.53
N GLY A 31 0.06 25.31 3.86
CA GLY A 31 0.68 26.51 3.28
C GLY A 31 1.17 26.35 1.85
N HIS A 32 1.30 25.13 1.32
CA HIS A 32 1.59 24.89 -0.10
C HIS A 32 0.30 24.58 -0.88
N VAL A 33 0.14 25.24 -2.02
CA VAL A 33 -0.97 25.01 -2.94
C VAL A 33 -0.39 24.68 -4.32
N PRO A 34 -0.27 23.40 -4.66
CA PRO A 34 0.23 22.98 -5.95
C PRO A 34 -0.81 23.26 -7.03
N SER A 35 -0.33 23.54 -8.24
CA SER A 35 -1.18 23.69 -9.42
C SER A 35 -1.84 22.36 -9.80
N GLU A 36 -2.99 22.43 -10.46
CA GLU A 36 -3.71 21.23 -10.94
C GLU A 36 -2.86 20.39 -11.91
N ASP A 37 -2.05 21.03 -12.75
CA ASP A 37 -1.10 20.35 -13.64
C ASP A 37 -0.05 19.55 -12.86
N ARG A 38 0.43 20.11 -11.74
CA ARG A 38 1.37 19.42 -10.85
C ARG A 38 0.73 18.19 -10.22
N ILE A 39 -0.50 18.32 -9.73
CA ILE A 39 -1.27 17.18 -9.24
C ILE A 39 -1.42 16.11 -10.31
N TYR A 40 -1.72 16.52 -11.55
CA TYR A 40 -1.90 15.59 -12.66
C TYR A 40 -0.61 14.81 -12.97
N GLN A 41 0.54 15.49 -13.03
CA GLN A 41 1.83 14.84 -13.22
C GLN A 41 2.17 13.86 -12.09
N LEU A 42 1.91 14.26 -10.83
CA LEU A 42 2.18 13.42 -9.66
C LEU A 42 1.18 12.27 -9.53
N SER A 43 -0.07 12.43 -9.96
CA SER A 43 -1.12 11.40 -9.86
C SER A 43 -1.16 10.44 -11.05
N THR A 44 -0.39 10.71 -12.10
CA THR A 44 -0.34 9.88 -13.32
C THR A 44 1.09 9.40 -13.59
N PHE A 45 1.26 8.69 -14.69
CA PHE A 45 2.56 8.24 -15.19
C PHE A 45 3.32 9.35 -15.94
N ASN A 46 2.74 10.55 -16.05
CA ASN A 46 3.31 11.69 -16.78
C ASN A 46 4.31 12.47 -15.90
N ASN A 47 5.28 11.74 -15.33
CA ASN A 47 6.37 12.29 -14.52
C ASN A 47 7.68 11.57 -14.84
N ALA A 48 8.81 12.10 -14.36
CA ALA A 48 10.14 11.57 -14.64
C ALA A 48 10.36 10.12 -14.17
N ILE A 49 9.55 9.66 -13.21
CA ILE A 49 9.62 8.31 -12.63
C ILE A 49 8.77 7.32 -13.44
N GLY A 50 7.81 7.81 -14.24
CA GLY A 50 6.91 6.98 -15.02
C GLY A 50 5.96 6.14 -14.15
N ARG A 51 5.62 6.62 -12.94
CA ARG A 51 4.69 5.98 -12.00
C ARG A 51 3.92 7.04 -11.23
N PRO A 52 2.65 6.80 -10.84
CA PRO A 52 1.95 7.72 -9.97
C PRO A 52 2.65 7.81 -8.61
N LEU A 53 2.86 9.03 -8.12
CA LEU A 53 3.53 9.36 -6.86
C LEU A 53 2.53 9.73 -5.77
N ILE A 54 1.35 10.24 -6.14
CA ILE A 54 0.29 10.61 -5.22
C ILE A 54 -1.06 10.00 -5.63
N ARG A 55 -1.94 9.80 -4.66
CA ARG A 55 -3.30 9.29 -4.87
C ARG A 55 -4.32 10.18 -4.15
N LYS A 56 -5.42 10.52 -4.83
CA LYS A 56 -6.48 11.37 -4.26
C LYS A 56 -7.12 10.70 -3.03
N LEU A 57 -7.09 11.40 -1.90
CA LEU A 57 -7.79 11.00 -0.68
C LEU A 57 -9.26 11.42 -0.82
N VAL A 58 -10.09 10.49 -1.27
CA VAL A 58 -11.55 10.68 -1.23
C VAL A 58 -11.95 10.52 0.24
N GLN A 59 -12.36 11.61 0.90
CA GLN A 59 -12.97 11.52 2.23
C GLN A 59 -14.31 10.78 2.10
N MET A 60 -14.27 9.46 2.25
CA MET A 60 -15.44 8.72 2.72
C MET A 60 -15.58 8.99 4.23
N PRO A 61 -16.81 9.11 4.77
CA PRO A 61 -16.97 9.37 6.19
C PRO A 61 -16.39 8.20 7.01
N LYS A 62 -15.33 8.51 7.78
CA LYS A 62 -14.65 7.80 8.87
C LYS A 62 -14.82 6.27 8.96
N LYS A 63 -13.69 5.56 8.87
CA LYS A 63 -13.43 4.41 9.75
C LYS A 63 -12.08 4.61 10.42
N GLU A 64 -12.14 4.98 11.70
CA GLU A 64 -11.01 4.90 12.63
C GLU A 64 -10.46 3.46 12.60
N VAL A 65 -9.17 3.34 12.30
CA VAL A 65 -8.34 2.20 12.70
C VAL A 65 -7.07 2.76 13.33
N ILE A 66 -7.21 2.96 14.64
CA ILE A 66 -6.24 2.72 15.72
C ILE A 66 -5.33 1.53 15.29
N ASP A 67 -3.99 1.48 15.38
CA ASP A 67 -3.01 1.85 16.41
C ASP A 67 -1.58 1.66 15.81
N LYS A 68 -0.58 2.32 16.42
CA LYS A 68 0.91 2.18 16.35
C LYS A 68 1.56 1.12 15.42
N VAL A 69 2.58 1.52 14.65
CA VAL A 69 4.00 1.00 14.63
C VAL A 69 4.85 2.03 13.85
N LYS A 70 5.66 2.86 14.51
CA LYS A 70 7.13 2.77 14.65
C LYS A 70 7.89 2.57 13.32
N THR A 71 8.78 3.51 13.04
CA THR A 71 9.84 3.51 12.01
C THR A 71 10.45 2.12 11.75
N PRO A 72 10.82 1.82 10.50
CA PRO A 72 12.25 1.88 10.12
C PRO A 72 12.42 2.39 8.67
N VAL A 73 13.39 3.22 8.28
CA VAL A 73 14.86 3.04 8.21
C VAL A 73 15.27 1.75 7.50
N VAL A 74 15.83 1.95 6.30
CA VAL A 74 16.82 1.16 5.56
C VAL A 74 16.44 -0.18 4.91
N ASP A 75 16.81 -0.23 3.62
CA ASP A 75 17.47 -1.28 2.85
C ASP A 75 17.24 -2.76 3.16
N GLU A 76 17.10 -3.48 2.04
CA GLU A 76 17.54 -4.86 1.80
C GLU A 76 17.18 -5.89 2.87
N ILE A 77 16.23 -6.77 2.54
CA ILE A 77 16.38 -8.24 2.56
C ILE A 77 15.00 -8.93 2.54
N ASN A 78 14.82 -9.82 1.57
CA ASN A 78 14.15 -11.11 1.68
C ASN A 78 13.04 -11.22 2.75
N GLN A 79 11.77 -11.07 2.36
CA GLN A 79 10.64 -11.44 3.21
C GLN A 79 9.61 -12.26 2.43
N GLU A 80 9.62 -13.55 2.75
CA GLU A 80 8.51 -14.49 2.64
C GLU A 80 7.18 -13.76 2.86
N GLN A 81 6.28 -13.87 1.88
CA GLN A 81 4.91 -13.37 2.01
C GLN A 81 4.31 -14.00 3.28
N PRO A 82 3.89 -13.22 4.30
CA PRO A 82 3.23 -13.81 5.45
C PRO A 82 1.91 -14.40 4.95
N LEU A 83 1.85 -15.73 4.84
CA LEU A 83 0.64 -16.50 4.55
C LEU A 83 -0.55 -16.10 5.45
N GLU A 84 -0.25 -15.46 6.59
CA GLU A 84 -1.18 -14.89 7.55
C GLU A 84 -1.96 -13.67 7.04
N ASP A 85 -1.50 -12.95 6.00
CA ASP A 85 -2.27 -11.86 5.38
C ASP A 85 -3.17 -12.35 4.23
N LEU A 86 -2.87 -13.51 3.64
CA LEU A 86 -3.68 -14.07 2.56
C LEU A 86 -5.10 -14.40 3.02
N SER A 87 -6.06 -14.08 2.16
CA SER A 87 -7.47 -14.36 2.41
C SER A 87 -7.73 -15.87 2.31
N ILE A 88 -8.79 -16.34 2.99
CA ILE A 88 -9.22 -17.75 2.94
C ILE A 88 -9.41 -18.23 1.49
N ALA A 89 -9.86 -17.34 0.59
CA ALA A 89 -10.02 -17.63 -0.82
C ALA A 89 -8.68 -17.96 -1.51
N GLU A 90 -7.65 -17.16 -1.26
CA GLU A 90 -6.32 -17.34 -1.84
C GLU A 90 -5.65 -18.61 -1.29
N LEU A 91 -5.77 -18.87 0.01
CA LEU A 91 -5.24 -20.09 0.64
C LEU A 91 -5.89 -21.35 0.04
N LYS A 92 -7.19 -21.29 -0.24
CA LYS A 92 -7.91 -22.38 -0.91
C LYS A 92 -7.46 -22.54 -2.36
N ALA A 93 -7.23 -21.44 -3.08
CA ALA A 93 -6.73 -21.49 -4.46
C ALA A 93 -5.34 -22.14 -4.52
N ILE A 94 -4.45 -21.83 -3.58
CA ILE A 94 -3.12 -22.45 -3.48
C ILE A 94 -3.24 -23.95 -3.20
N LEU A 95 -4.13 -24.35 -2.28
CA LEU A 95 -4.37 -25.76 -1.99
C LEU A 95 -5.00 -26.51 -3.17
N ASP A 96 -5.91 -25.87 -3.92
CA ASP A 96 -6.55 -26.43 -5.11
C ASP A 96 -5.53 -26.62 -6.25
N GLU A 97 -4.65 -25.63 -6.46
CA GLU A 97 -3.52 -25.71 -7.41
C GLU A 97 -2.54 -26.83 -7.04
N ARG A 98 -2.32 -27.06 -5.73
CA ARG A 98 -1.51 -28.16 -5.21
C ARG A 98 -2.26 -29.50 -5.16
N GLY A 99 -3.56 -29.53 -5.49
CA GLY A 99 -4.39 -30.74 -5.43
C GLY A 99 -4.57 -31.30 -4.01
N GLN A 100 -4.46 -30.44 -2.99
CA GLN A 100 -4.52 -30.83 -1.59
C GLN A 100 -5.94 -30.68 -1.04
N ASP A 101 -6.51 -31.77 -0.53
CA ASP A 101 -7.85 -31.77 0.05
C ASP A 101 -7.92 -30.94 1.33
N TYR A 102 -8.94 -30.08 1.41
CA TYR A 102 -9.24 -29.29 2.60
C TYR A 102 -10.74 -29.32 2.90
N ALA A 103 -11.09 -29.23 4.19
CA ALA A 103 -12.49 -29.10 4.58
C ALA A 103 -13.03 -27.73 4.14
N LYS A 104 -14.20 -27.68 3.50
CA LYS A 104 -14.81 -26.41 3.05
C LYS A 104 -15.07 -25.42 4.19
N SER A 105 -15.24 -25.95 5.41
CA SER A 105 -15.42 -25.21 6.68
C SER A 105 -14.12 -25.07 7.50
N ALA A 106 -12.96 -25.41 6.93
CA ALA A 106 -11.68 -25.24 7.58
C ALA A 106 -11.44 -23.76 7.93
N LYS A 107 -10.89 -23.54 9.13
CA LYS A 107 -10.48 -22.22 9.59
C LYS A 107 -9.24 -21.74 8.83
N LYS A 108 -9.06 -20.43 8.76
CA LYS A 108 -7.90 -19.80 8.10
C LYS A 108 -6.57 -20.38 8.59
N GLU A 109 -6.44 -20.59 9.89
CA GLU A 109 -5.23 -21.15 10.52
C GLU A 109 -4.88 -22.54 9.97
N ILE A 110 -5.88 -23.43 9.82
CA ILE A 110 -5.70 -24.77 9.27
C ILE A 110 -5.27 -24.70 7.80
N LEU A 111 -5.86 -23.78 7.02
CA LEU A 111 -5.50 -23.61 5.62
C LEU A 111 -4.07 -23.08 5.45
N ILE A 112 -3.63 -22.16 6.33
CA ILE A 112 -2.25 -21.67 6.35
C ILE A 112 -1.28 -22.82 6.69
N GLU A 113 -1.59 -23.62 7.70
CA GLU A 113 -0.77 -24.77 8.10
C GLU A 113 -0.65 -25.79 6.97
N LEU A 114 -1.76 -26.10 6.28
CA LEU A 114 -1.78 -26.98 5.11
C LEU A 114 -0.93 -26.43 3.94
N VAL A 115 -0.96 -25.12 3.70
CA VAL A 115 -0.13 -24.48 2.67
C VAL A 115 1.36 -24.50 3.07
N LYS A 116 1.70 -24.26 4.35
CA LYS A 116 3.08 -24.36 4.86
C LYS A 116 3.61 -25.80 4.84
N ALA A 117 2.76 -26.79 5.11
CA ALA A 117 3.14 -28.20 5.14
C ALA A 117 3.37 -28.81 3.74
N GLY A 118 2.84 -28.18 2.70
CA GLY A 118 2.99 -28.62 1.30
C GLY A 118 4.07 -27.87 0.52
N GLU A 119 4.95 -27.14 1.19
CA GLU A 119 6.15 -26.49 0.63
C GLU A 119 7.39 -27.34 0.95
#